data_AF-A0A2V7YSP3-F1
#
_entry.id   AF-A0A2V7YSP3-F1
#
_cell.length_a   1.000
_cell.length_b   1.000
_cell.length_c   1.000
_cell.angle_alpha   90.00
_cell.angle_beta   90.00
_cell.angle_gamma   90.00
#
_symmetry.space_group_name_H-M   'P 1'
#
loop_
_entity.id
_entity.type
_entity.pdbx_description
1 polymer ?
#
loop_
_entity_poly.entity_id
_entity_poly.type
_entity_poly.pdbx_seq_one_letter_code
_entity_poly.pdbx_strand_id
1 'polypeptide(L)'
;MPTNSRPTWRSGWGASRPGSRSRTTAPPPCSPASGWLSSSPSARSCGIAAVVLRIDSPGGSALASDLILREVEKLREKKPVVVSMSDTAASGGYYIAARADKIVAEPASLTGSIGIFGGKLVTRRFEEEILGIGHDTQKRGANADLYSSLQPYTPQQEVRVQQLMNRTYQAFVGHVATGRRMSRSAVEGVASGRVWTGAAAQKIGLVDELGGLDRAVEIARQQAHLGAGETVGLDFYPSPPSWLDLLVERRQPRIPAALADVVKSLEKTPPRLLELPVEVARIARPF
;
A
#
# COMPACT_ATOMS: atom_id res chain seq x y z
N MET A 1 -30.95 -68.19 -41.33
CA MET A 1 -31.27 -66.83 -41.83
C MET A 1 -29.97 -66.05 -41.93
N PRO A 2 -29.78 -65.31 -43.03
CA PRO A 2 -28.47 -65.06 -43.65
C PRO A 2 -27.88 -63.73 -43.10
N THR A 3 -26.67 -63.25 -43.40
CA THR A 3 -25.84 -63.33 -44.60
C THR A 3 -24.49 -62.66 -44.26
N ASN A 4 -23.39 -63.23 -44.78
CA ASN A 4 -22.35 -62.57 -45.60
C ASN A 4 -21.77 -61.20 -45.20
N SER A 5 -20.49 -60.89 -45.36
CA SER A 5 -19.41 -61.52 -46.15
C SER A 5 -18.14 -60.68 -45.95
N ARG A 6 -16.99 -61.34 -45.77
CA ARG A 6 -15.64 -60.83 -46.14
C ARG A 6 -15.61 -60.59 -47.68
N PRO A 7 -14.65 -59.87 -48.33
CA PRO A 7 -13.20 -59.88 -48.04
C PRO A 7 -12.40 -58.58 -48.43
N THR A 8 -11.31 -58.25 -47.71
CA THR A 8 -9.87 -58.32 -48.11
C THR A 8 -9.21 -57.20 -48.95
N TRP A 9 -7.96 -56.91 -48.55
CA TRP A 9 -6.74 -56.58 -49.33
C TRP A 9 -6.31 -55.12 -49.61
N ARG A 10 -5.13 -54.81 -49.02
CA ARG A 10 -3.89 -54.24 -49.61
C ARG A 10 -3.66 -52.72 -49.73
N SER A 11 -2.52 -52.34 -49.13
CA SER A 11 -1.41 -51.50 -49.62
C SER A 11 -1.65 -50.03 -50.00
N GLY A 12 -0.76 -49.17 -49.52
CA GLY A 12 -0.45 -47.91 -50.21
C GLY A 12 0.27 -46.89 -49.34
N TRP A 13 1.58 -46.77 -49.56
CA TRP A 13 2.44 -45.71 -49.03
C TRP A 13 2.02 -44.31 -49.53
N GLY A 14 2.28 -43.27 -48.73
CA GLY A 14 2.16 -41.88 -49.18
C GLY A 14 2.56 -40.86 -48.10
N ALA A 15 3.84 -40.51 -48.08
CA ALA A 15 4.38 -39.44 -47.24
C ALA A 15 4.08 -38.04 -47.81
N SER A 16 3.81 -37.06 -46.94
CA SER A 16 4.33 -35.68 -47.02
C SER A 16 3.86 -34.81 -45.83
N ARG A 17 4.82 -34.15 -45.17
CA ARG A 17 4.69 -33.12 -44.12
C ARG A 17 4.39 -31.74 -44.78
N PRO A 18 4.41 -30.60 -44.05
CA PRO A 18 3.57 -30.15 -42.94
C PRO A 18 2.93 -28.77 -43.22
N GLY A 19 1.94 -28.36 -42.42
CA GLY A 19 1.36 -27.02 -42.51
C GLY A 19 0.62 -26.59 -41.25
N SER A 20 1.24 -26.70 -40.08
CA SER A 20 0.64 -26.18 -38.85
C SER A 20 0.95 -24.69 -38.69
N ARG A 21 0.01 -23.83 -39.11
CA ARG A 21 -0.02 -22.44 -38.66
C ARG A 21 -0.33 -22.44 -37.16
N SER A 22 0.62 -21.99 -36.36
CA SER A 22 0.44 -21.70 -34.95
C SER A 22 -0.62 -20.62 -34.79
N ARG A 23 -1.79 -20.98 -34.23
CA ARG A 23 -2.81 -20.03 -33.81
C ARG A 23 -2.29 -19.37 -32.54
N THR A 24 -1.72 -18.18 -32.67
CA THR A 24 -1.40 -17.30 -31.54
C THR A 24 -2.72 -16.98 -30.85
N THR A 25 -2.92 -17.50 -29.65
CA THR A 25 -4.07 -17.18 -28.81
C THR A 25 -3.91 -15.74 -28.33
N ALA A 26 -4.80 -14.86 -28.78
CA ALA A 26 -4.88 -13.50 -28.27
C ALA A 26 -5.13 -13.52 -26.75
N PRO A 27 -4.55 -12.58 -26.00
CA PRO A 27 -4.77 -12.48 -24.56
C PRO A 27 -6.25 -12.20 -24.24
N PRO A 28 -6.76 -12.68 -23.09
CA PRO A 28 -8.15 -12.49 -22.71
C PRO A 28 -8.50 -11.00 -22.50
N PRO A 29 -9.77 -10.61 -22.71
CA PRO A 29 -10.18 -9.21 -22.65
C PRO A 29 -10.06 -8.61 -21.24
N CYS A 30 -9.45 -7.42 -21.17
CA CYS A 30 -9.23 -6.62 -19.96
C CYS A 30 -10.58 -6.15 -19.36
N SER A 31 -11.06 -6.75 -18.26
CA SER A 31 -12.26 -6.29 -17.54
C SER A 31 -11.99 -5.07 -16.64
N PRO A 32 -12.88 -4.06 -16.61
CA PRO A 32 -12.72 -2.88 -15.76
C PRO A 32 -12.85 -3.27 -14.29
N ALA A 33 -11.79 -3.07 -13.52
CA ALA A 33 -11.77 -3.26 -12.07
C ALA A 33 -11.94 -1.91 -11.36
N SER A 34 -12.63 -1.91 -10.21
CA SER A 34 -12.88 -0.75 -9.38
C SER A 34 -11.96 -0.72 -8.14
N GLY A 35 -11.30 0.44 -7.92
CA GLY A 35 -10.33 0.70 -6.83
C GLY A 35 -9.16 1.60 -7.29
N TRP A 36 -8.43 2.31 -6.41
CA TRP A 36 -7.35 3.24 -6.83
C TRP A 36 -6.15 2.51 -7.47
N LEU A 37 -5.73 1.35 -6.95
CA LEU A 37 -4.65 0.56 -7.55
C LEU A 37 -5.12 -0.16 -8.82
N SER A 38 -6.37 -0.65 -8.87
CA SER A 38 -6.94 -1.25 -10.08
C SER A 38 -7.38 -0.24 -11.14
N SER A 39 -7.58 1.01 -10.75
CA SER A 39 -7.72 2.16 -11.65
C SER A 39 -6.38 2.83 -11.94
N SER A 40 -5.27 2.41 -11.33
CA SER A 40 -3.96 2.88 -11.79
C SER A 40 -3.80 2.52 -13.28
N PRO A 41 -3.22 3.42 -14.10
CA PRO A 41 -2.98 3.11 -15.51
C PRO A 41 -2.27 1.77 -15.69
N SER A 42 -1.34 1.42 -14.79
CA SER A 42 -0.60 0.14 -14.75
C SER A 42 -1.46 -1.11 -14.61
N ALA A 43 -2.58 -1.04 -13.87
CA ALA A 43 -3.47 -2.19 -13.69
C ALA A 43 -4.42 -2.39 -14.88
N ARG A 44 -4.73 -1.32 -15.63
CA ARG A 44 -5.66 -1.34 -16.78
C ARG A 44 -4.98 -1.50 -18.13
N SER A 45 -3.70 -1.18 -18.25
CA SER A 45 -2.96 -1.29 -19.50
C SER A 45 -2.65 -2.76 -19.82
N CYS A 46 -3.21 -3.24 -20.93
CA CYS A 46 -2.94 -4.59 -21.45
C CYS A 46 -1.47 -4.78 -21.90
N GLY A 47 -0.62 -3.74 -21.81
CA GLY A 47 0.83 -3.80 -22.03
C GLY A 47 1.71 -3.97 -20.77
N ILE A 48 1.13 -3.99 -19.56
CA ILE A 48 1.91 -4.20 -18.32
C ILE A 48 1.90 -5.68 -17.94
N ALA A 49 3.06 -6.32 -18.05
CA ALA A 49 3.25 -7.74 -17.82
C ALA A 49 3.34 -8.14 -16.32
N ALA A 50 3.90 -7.28 -15.47
CA ALA A 50 4.00 -7.47 -14.02
C ALA A 50 4.06 -6.12 -13.30
N VAL A 51 3.86 -6.12 -11.98
CA VAL A 51 3.93 -4.92 -11.13
C VAL A 51 4.93 -5.12 -10.00
N VAL A 52 5.83 -4.15 -9.83
CA VAL A 52 6.67 -4.04 -8.64
C VAL A 52 6.08 -2.98 -7.71
N LEU A 53 5.64 -3.41 -6.52
CA LEU A 53 5.16 -2.52 -5.47
C LEU A 53 6.33 -2.11 -4.58
N ARG A 54 6.86 -0.91 -4.79
CA ARG A 54 7.91 -0.33 -3.93
C ARG A 54 7.28 0.25 -2.66
N ILE A 55 7.73 -0.20 -1.50
CA ILE A 55 7.19 0.20 -0.19
C ILE A 55 8.28 0.87 0.63
N ASP A 56 8.02 2.11 1.03
CA ASP A 56 8.77 2.83 2.06
C ASP A 56 7.77 3.47 3.04
N SER A 57 7.37 2.71 4.06
CA SER A 57 6.31 3.09 4.98
C SER A 57 6.44 2.43 6.36
N PRO A 58 6.31 3.20 7.46
CA PRO A 58 6.21 2.66 8.82
C PRO A 58 4.82 2.06 9.12
N GLY A 59 3.86 2.18 8.19
CA GLY A 59 2.47 1.77 8.37
C GLY A 59 1.53 2.95 8.50
N GLY A 60 0.41 2.75 9.22
CA GLY A 60 -0.64 3.76 9.37
C GLY A 60 -2.02 3.14 9.56
N SER A 61 -3.02 3.67 8.85
CA SER A 61 -4.41 3.23 8.98
C SER A 61 -4.60 1.77 8.57
N ALA A 62 -5.20 0.97 9.46
CA ALA A 62 -5.55 -0.42 9.18
C ALA A 62 -6.58 -0.53 8.04
N LEU A 63 -7.57 0.37 7.99
CA LEU A 63 -8.56 0.39 6.90
C LEU A 63 -7.92 0.70 5.55
N ALA A 64 -7.03 1.70 5.49
CA ALA A 64 -6.35 2.03 4.25
C ALA A 64 -5.47 0.87 3.77
N SER A 65 -4.77 0.21 4.71
CA SER A 65 -3.96 -0.97 4.43
C SER A 65 -4.81 -2.12 3.88
N ASP A 66 -5.98 -2.37 4.46
CA ASP A 66 -6.89 -3.41 4.00
C ASP A 66 -7.45 -3.15 2.60
N LEU A 67 -7.81 -1.89 2.31
CA LEU A 67 -8.24 -1.48 0.97
C LEU A 67 -7.14 -1.67 -0.07
N ILE A 68 -5.89 -1.29 0.25
CA ILE A 68 -4.75 -1.49 -0.67
C ILE A 68 -4.49 -2.99 -0.84
N LEU A 69 -4.49 -3.77 0.23
CA LEU A 69 -4.27 -5.22 0.17
C LEU A 69 -5.28 -5.91 -0.74
N ARG A 70 -6.56 -5.54 -0.64
CA ARG A 70 -7.62 -6.05 -1.53
C ARG A 70 -7.30 -5.77 -3.00
N GLU A 71 -6.78 -4.59 -3.32
CA GLU A 71 -6.41 -4.27 -4.69
C GLU A 71 -5.14 -5.00 -5.15
N VAL A 72 -4.18 -5.24 -4.25
CA VAL A 72 -3.02 -6.10 -4.51
C VAL A 72 -3.48 -7.54 -4.83
N GLU A 73 -4.43 -8.09 -4.07
CA GLU A 73 -4.98 -9.43 -4.34
C GLU A 73 -5.68 -9.52 -5.70
N LYS A 74 -6.56 -8.56 -6.01
CA LYS A 74 -7.21 -8.48 -7.34
C LYS A 74 -6.21 -8.36 -8.48
N LEU A 75 -5.10 -7.64 -8.26
CA LEU A 75 -4.06 -7.46 -9.26
C LEU A 75 -3.29 -8.76 -9.48
N ARG A 76 -2.95 -9.46 -8.38
CA ARG A 76 -2.26 -10.75 -8.38
C ARG A 76 -3.02 -11.84 -9.14
N GLU A 77 -4.35 -11.81 -9.11
CA GLU A 77 -5.19 -12.72 -9.90
C GLU A 77 -4.98 -12.57 -11.42
N LYS A 78 -4.44 -11.43 -11.87
CA LYS A 78 -4.28 -11.09 -13.29
C LYS A 78 -2.83 -11.06 -13.75
N LYS A 79 -1.91 -10.60 -12.89
CA LYS A 79 -0.50 -10.42 -13.21
C LYS A 79 0.37 -10.56 -11.96
N PRO A 80 1.65 -10.95 -12.10
CA PRO A 80 2.56 -11.04 -10.97
C PRO A 80 2.73 -9.70 -10.25
N VAL A 81 2.69 -9.74 -8.92
CA VAL A 81 2.95 -8.61 -8.03
C VAL A 81 4.12 -8.96 -7.12
N VAL A 82 5.24 -8.27 -7.33
CA VAL A 82 6.46 -8.40 -6.52
C VAL A 82 6.59 -7.16 -5.65
N VAL A 83 6.80 -7.34 -4.35
CA VAL A 83 7.09 -6.25 -3.42
C VAL A 83 8.59 -6.02 -3.34
N SER A 84 8.99 -4.76 -3.35
CA SER A 84 10.34 -4.32 -3.02
C SER A 84 10.28 -3.41 -1.80
N MET A 85 10.87 -3.84 -0.69
CA MET A 85 10.96 -3.04 0.53
C MET A 85 12.16 -2.09 0.45
N SER A 86 11.93 -0.83 0.76
CA SER A 86 12.96 0.20 0.93
C SER A 86 13.51 0.16 2.35
N ASP A 87 13.85 1.32 2.91
CA ASP A 87 14.33 1.46 4.27
C ASP A 87 13.33 0.87 5.28
N THR A 88 12.03 1.14 5.12
CA THR A 88 11.00 0.62 6.03
C THR A 88 9.79 0.06 5.28
N ALA A 89 9.30 -1.11 5.69
CA ALA A 89 8.00 -1.67 5.28
C ALA A 89 7.40 -2.41 6.47
N ALA A 90 6.94 -1.66 7.47
CA ALA A 90 6.49 -2.18 8.77
C ALA A 90 4.98 -1.92 8.98
N SER A 91 4.35 -2.68 9.88
CA SER A 91 2.93 -2.53 10.24
C SER A 91 2.04 -2.51 8.99
N GLY A 92 1.30 -1.43 8.72
CA GLY A 92 0.51 -1.26 7.49
C GLY A 92 1.30 -1.45 6.19
N GLY A 93 2.59 -1.10 6.16
CA GLY A 93 3.48 -1.36 5.01
C GLY A 93 3.72 -2.86 4.80
N TYR A 94 3.86 -3.63 5.88
CA TYR A 94 3.91 -5.10 5.78
C TYR A 94 2.54 -5.71 5.47
N TYR A 95 1.47 -5.10 5.98
CA TYR A 95 0.08 -5.52 5.74
C TYR A 95 -0.22 -5.59 4.24
N ILE A 96 0.09 -4.52 3.50
CA ILE A 96 -0.14 -4.46 2.05
C ILE A 96 0.81 -5.38 1.26
N ALA A 97 1.97 -5.71 1.82
CA ALA A 97 2.93 -6.63 1.21
C ALA A 97 2.56 -8.10 1.38
N ALA A 98 1.82 -8.42 2.44
CA ALA A 98 1.63 -9.79 2.93
C ALA A 98 1.12 -10.78 1.88
N ARG A 99 0.33 -10.30 0.90
CA ARG A 99 -0.30 -11.12 -0.15
C ARG A 99 0.39 -11.02 -1.52
N ALA A 100 1.52 -10.34 -1.65
CA ALA A 100 2.30 -10.33 -2.88
C ALA A 100 2.82 -11.74 -3.25
N ASP A 101 3.12 -11.98 -4.53
CA ASP A 101 3.69 -13.26 -4.99
C ASP A 101 5.10 -13.48 -4.44
N LYS A 102 5.87 -12.39 -4.37
CA LYS A 102 7.21 -12.34 -3.79
C LYS A 102 7.43 -11.04 -3.03
N ILE A 103 8.16 -11.13 -1.94
CA ILE A 103 8.60 -10.00 -1.11
C ILE A 103 10.12 -10.00 -1.08
N VAL A 104 10.71 -8.91 -1.58
CA VAL A 104 12.14 -8.66 -1.58
C VAL A 104 12.45 -7.52 -0.61
N ALA A 105 13.49 -7.66 0.19
CA ALA A 105 13.94 -6.61 1.12
C ALA A 105 15.46 -6.53 1.19
N GLU A 106 16.01 -5.33 1.42
CA GLU A 106 17.44 -5.20 1.71
C GLU A 106 17.75 -5.84 3.07
N PRO A 107 18.97 -6.34 3.31
CA PRO A 107 19.34 -6.96 4.58
C PRO A 107 19.04 -6.07 5.80
N ALA A 108 19.17 -4.75 5.64
CA ALA A 108 18.96 -3.74 6.68
C ALA A 108 17.55 -3.13 6.70
N SER A 109 16.68 -3.43 5.74
CA SER A 109 15.28 -2.94 5.72
C SER A 109 14.57 -3.29 7.03
N LEU A 110 13.80 -2.35 7.59
CA LEU A 110 12.99 -2.60 8.77
C LEU A 110 11.57 -3.04 8.36
N THR A 111 11.15 -4.20 8.82
CA THR A 111 9.85 -4.78 8.45
C THR A 111 9.21 -5.55 9.62
N GLY A 112 8.13 -6.28 9.36
CA GLY A 112 7.31 -6.89 10.39
C GLY A 112 6.45 -5.84 11.07
N SER A 113 6.63 -5.66 12.38
CA SER A 113 5.73 -4.86 13.24
C SER A 113 4.27 -5.28 13.07
N ILE A 114 4.05 -6.60 13.00
CA ILE A 114 2.72 -7.20 12.87
C ILE A 114 2.01 -7.04 14.22
N GLY A 115 1.24 -5.97 14.34
CA GLY A 115 0.60 -5.54 15.58
C GLY A 115 -0.34 -4.37 15.32
N ILE A 116 -1.27 -4.14 16.27
CA ILE A 116 -2.22 -3.03 16.25
C ILE A 116 -2.04 -2.26 17.55
N PHE A 117 -1.91 -0.94 17.41
CA PHE A 117 -1.90 -0.01 18.52
C PHE A 117 -2.93 1.08 18.24
N GLY A 118 -3.64 1.51 19.28
CA GLY A 118 -4.64 2.55 19.18
C GLY A 118 -4.98 3.09 20.57
N GLY A 119 -5.38 4.35 20.61
CA GLY A 119 -5.72 5.04 21.83
C GLY A 119 -5.98 6.51 21.58
N LYS A 120 -6.15 7.25 22.66
CA LYS A 120 -6.34 8.70 22.64
C LYS A 120 -5.55 9.33 23.77
N LEU A 121 -5.12 10.58 23.55
CA LEU A 121 -4.58 11.41 24.61
C LEU A 121 -5.74 11.99 25.40
N VAL A 122 -5.62 11.99 26.73
CA VAL A 122 -6.58 12.65 27.61
C VAL A 122 -6.00 14.00 28.01
N THR A 123 -6.57 15.08 27.48
CA THR A 123 -6.01 16.43 27.54
C THR A 123 -6.77 17.37 28.47
N ARG A 124 -7.89 16.94 29.05
CA ARG A 124 -8.75 17.80 29.90
C ARG A 124 -7.97 18.57 30.97
N ARG A 125 -7.09 17.93 31.72
CA ARG A 125 -6.35 18.62 32.80
C ARG A 125 -5.45 19.72 32.26
N PHE A 126 -4.82 19.50 31.10
CA PHE A 126 -4.04 20.53 30.44
C PHE A 126 -4.93 21.69 29.97
N GLU A 127 -6.08 21.39 29.37
CA GLU A 127 -7.03 22.39 28.88
C GLU A 127 -7.65 23.20 30.02
N GLU A 128 -8.15 22.54 31.07
CA GLU A 128 -8.83 23.18 32.21
C GLU A 128 -7.85 23.86 33.17
N GLU A 129 -6.78 23.17 33.61
CA GLU A 129 -5.92 23.66 34.70
C GLU A 129 -4.81 24.62 34.22
N ILE A 130 -4.33 24.46 32.98
CA ILE A 130 -3.21 25.27 32.45
C ILE A 130 -3.71 26.35 31.51
N LEU A 131 -4.66 26.03 30.62
CA LEU A 131 -5.17 26.97 29.61
C LEU A 131 -6.44 27.71 30.03
N GLY A 132 -7.12 27.25 31.09
CA GLY A 132 -8.38 27.85 31.55
C GLY A 132 -9.56 27.63 30.60
N ILE A 133 -9.53 26.58 29.78
CA ILE A 133 -10.60 26.24 28.83
C ILE A 133 -11.65 25.37 29.54
N GLY A 134 -12.89 25.85 29.59
CA GLY A 134 -14.03 25.10 30.11
C GLY A 134 -14.74 24.28 29.04
N HIS A 135 -15.25 23.11 29.42
CA HIS A 135 -15.99 22.21 28.51
C HIS A 135 -17.37 21.87 29.06
N ASP A 136 -18.40 22.07 28.24
CA ASP A 136 -19.76 21.56 28.46
C ASP A 136 -20.11 20.55 27.36
N THR A 137 -20.28 19.27 27.71
CA THR A 137 -20.48 18.18 26.75
C THR A 137 -21.90 17.64 26.83
N GLN A 138 -22.68 17.84 25.77
CA GLN A 138 -23.99 17.23 25.60
C GLN A 138 -23.90 16.04 24.65
N LYS A 139 -24.40 14.87 25.06
CA LYS A 139 -24.36 13.65 24.24
C LYS A 139 -25.66 12.85 24.29
N ARG A 140 -26.05 12.27 23.16
CA ARG A 140 -27.26 11.45 23.00
C ARG A 140 -26.99 9.93 23.05
N GLY A 141 -25.74 9.49 23.27
CA GLY A 141 -25.38 8.06 23.31
C GLY A 141 -24.20 7.75 24.22
N ALA A 142 -24.20 6.54 24.79
CA ALA A 142 -23.19 6.10 25.77
C ALA A 142 -21.74 6.10 25.25
N ASN A 143 -21.55 6.03 23.93
CA ASN A 143 -20.23 6.05 23.27
C ASN A 143 -20.06 7.23 22.30
N ALA A 144 -20.94 8.23 22.33
CA ALA A 144 -20.85 9.37 21.41
C ALA A 144 -19.56 10.19 21.61
N ASP A 145 -18.93 10.05 22.77
CA ASP A 145 -17.68 10.66 23.17
C ASP A 145 -16.49 9.67 23.21
N LEU A 146 -16.62 8.50 22.58
CA LEU A 146 -15.62 7.43 22.65
C LEU A 146 -14.20 7.94 22.37
N TYR A 147 -14.02 8.74 21.33
CA TYR A 147 -12.72 9.31 20.92
C TYR A 147 -12.49 10.74 21.41
N SER A 148 -13.32 11.27 22.31
CA SER A 148 -13.08 12.59 22.92
C SER A 148 -11.81 12.54 23.76
N SER A 149 -10.93 13.54 23.60
CA SER A 149 -9.73 13.73 24.42
C SER A 149 -10.04 14.25 25.83
N LEU A 150 -11.30 14.61 26.11
CA LEU A 150 -11.65 15.22 27.39
C LEU A 150 -11.80 14.19 28.51
N GLN A 151 -11.95 12.91 28.22
CA GLN A 151 -12.17 11.91 29.26
C GLN A 151 -11.45 10.61 28.91
N PRO A 152 -10.97 9.84 29.91
CA PRO A 152 -10.56 8.45 29.70
C PRO A 152 -11.69 7.60 29.11
N TYR A 153 -11.36 6.41 28.63
CA TYR A 153 -12.38 5.42 28.30
C TYR A 153 -13.10 4.98 29.58
N THR A 154 -14.41 4.80 29.52
CA THR A 154 -15.11 4.02 30.56
C THR A 154 -14.74 2.54 30.44
N PRO A 155 -14.92 1.71 31.49
CA PRO A 155 -14.64 0.27 31.40
C PRO A 155 -15.35 -0.42 30.23
N GLN A 156 -16.59 -0.03 29.94
CA GLN A 156 -17.35 -0.58 28.81
C GLN A 156 -16.81 -0.09 27.45
N GLN A 157 -16.32 1.15 27.37
CA GLN A 157 -15.68 1.68 26.16
C GLN A 157 -14.33 1.00 25.91
N GLU A 158 -13.53 0.78 26.95
CA GLU A 158 -12.24 0.10 26.88
C GLU A 158 -12.39 -1.31 26.32
N VAL A 159 -13.34 -2.10 26.83
CA VAL A 159 -13.66 -3.43 26.29
C VAL A 159 -14.00 -3.36 24.81
N ARG A 160 -14.79 -2.36 24.36
CA ARG A 160 -15.15 -2.20 22.95
C ARG A 160 -13.95 -1.86 22.07
N VAL A 161 -13.08 -0.95 22.51
CA VAL A 161 -11.86 -0.59 21.78
C VAL A 161 -10.91 -1.79 21.71
N GLN A 162 -10.75 -2.53 22.82
CA GLN A 162 -9.93 -3.74 22.84
C GLN A 162 -10.47 -4.81 21.87
N GLN A 163 -11.79 -5.03 21.82
CA GLN A 163 -12.40 -5.94 20.87
C GLN A 163 -12.19 -5.50 19.42
N LEU A 164 -12.23 -4.19 19.14
CA LEU A 164 -11.90 -3.66 17.81
C LEU A 164 -10.44 -3.96 17.45
N MET A 165 -9.49 -3.63 18.34
CA MET A 165 -8.06 -3.89 18.13
C MET A 165 -7.77 -5.39 17.93
N ASN A 166 -8.40 -6.26 18.73
CA ASN A 166 -8.25 -7.70 18.61
C ASN A 166 -8.74 -8.22 17.26
N ARG A 167 -9.90 -7.73 16.77
CA ARG A 167 -10.43 -8.11 15.45
C ARG A 167 -9.49 -7.68 14.33
N THR A 168 -8.99 -6.44 14.38
CA THR A 168 -8.04 -5.94 13.38
C THR A 168 -6.72 -6.71 13.42
N TYR A 169 -6.22 -7.05 14.61
CA TYR A 169 -5.02 -7.87 14.76
C TYR A 169 -5.21 -9.27 14.18
N GLN A 170 -6.33 -9.91 14.46
CA GLN A 170 -6.65 -11.25 13.95
C GLN A 170 -6.87 -11.27 12.43
N ALA A 171 -7.36 -10.18 11.84
CA ALA A 171 -7.38 -9.99 10.39
C ALA A 171 -5.95 -9.90 9.86
N PHE A 172 -5.09 -9.04 10.42
CA PHE A 172 -3.70 -8.89 10.01
C PHE A 172 -2.94 -10.23 10.06
N VAL A 173 -3.01 -10.95 11.18
CA VAL A 173 -2.43 -12.30 11.30
C VAL A 173 -2.97 -13.24 10.22
N GLY A 174 -4.27 -13.18 9.92
CA GLY A 174 -4.89 -13.95 8.84
C GLY A 174 -4.35 -13.60 7.45
N HIS A 175 -4.14 -12.32 7.15
CA HIS A 175 -3.56 -11.88 5.88
C HIS A 175 -2.14 -12.39 5.71
N VAL A 176 -1.30 -12.26 6.75
CA VAL A 176 0.07 -12.78 6.74
C VAL A 176 0.10 -14.30 6.64
N ALA A 177 -0.72 -15.00 7.44
CA ALA A 177 -0.76 -16.46 7.45
C ALA A 177 -1.04 -17.03 6.05
N THR A 178 -2.09 -16.53 5.39
CA THR A 178 -2.42 -16.99 4.04
C THR A 178 -1.37 -16.58 3.01
N GLY A 179 -0.90 -15.33 3.03
CA GLY A 179 0.01 -14.82 2.01
C GLY A 179 1.41 -15.41 2.10
N ARG A 180 1.89 -15.66 3.32
CA ARG A 180 3.19 -16.27 3.60
C ARG A 180 3.13 -17.80 3.75
N ARG A 181 1.94 -18.39 3.60
CA ARG A 181 1.70 -19.84 3.77
C ARG A 181 2.18 -20.36 5.13
N MET A 182 1.94 -19.58 6.17
CA MET A 182 2.28 -19.88 7.57
C MET A 182 1.01 -20.26 8.35
N SER A 183 1.13 -21.09 9.38
CA SER A 183 0.03 -21.23 10.34
C SER A 183 -0.16 -19.92 11.10
N ARG A 184 -1.39 -19.65 11.57
CA ARG A 184 -1.64 -18.49 12.43
C ARG A 184 -0.73 -18.47 13.67
N SER A 185 -0.49 -19.62 14.28
CA SER A 185 0.41 -19.76 15.42
C SER A 185 1.87 -19.42 15.08
N ALA A 186 2.36 -19.79 13.89
CA ALA A 186 3.70 -19.42 13.44
C ALA A 186 3.81 -17.91 13.22
N VAL A 187 2.78 -17.28 12.66
CA VAL A 187 2.72 -15.82 12.52
C VAL A 187 2.72 -15.15 13.89
N GLU A 188 1.89 -15.59 14.83
CA GLU A 188 1.89 -15.06 16.20
C GLU A 188 3.27 -15.21 16.88
N GLY A 189 3.96 -16.33 16.62
CA GLY A 189 5.33 -16.58 17.08
C GLY A 189 6.37 -15.57 16.61
N VAL A 190 6.10 -14.80 15.54
CA VAL A 190 6.98 -13.75 15.00
C VAL A 190 6.35 -12.35 14.98
N ALA A 191 5.09 -12.23 15.41
CA ALA A 191 4.32 -10.98 15.42
C ALA A 191 4.45 -10.24 16.77
N SER A 192 3.33 -9.76 17.33
CA SER A 192 3.25 -8.99 18.57
C SER A 192 4.00 -7.65 18.51
N GLY A 193 3.95 -6.97 17.35
CA GLY A 193 4.56 -5.66 17.14
C GLY A 193 6.10 -5.67 17.01
N ARG A 194 6.75 -6.84 17.01
CA ARG A 194 8.20 -6.94 16.83
C ARG A 194 8.61 -6.49 15.43
N VAL A 195 9.64 -5.64 15.39
CA VAL A 195 10.32 -5.22 14.16
C VAL A 195 11.44 -6.20 13.85
N TRP A 196 11.62 -6.51 12.57
CA TRP A 196 12.67 -7.38 12.06
C TRP A 196 13.49 -6.65 11.00
N THR A 197 14.78 -6.94 10.92
CA THR A 197 15.57 -6.59 9.73
C THR A 197 15.18 -7.49 8.56
N GLY A 198 15.40 -7.07 7.31
CA GLY A 198 15.11 -7.89 6.13
C GLY A 198 15.83 -9.25 6.18
N ALA A 199 17.10 -9.26 6.63
CA ALA A 199 17.86 -10.50 6.83
C ALA A 199 17.24 -11.43 7.88
N ALA A 200 16.71 -10.89 8.98
CA ALA A 200 16.02 -11.70 9.99
C ALA A 200 14.65 -12.16 9.47
N ALA A 201 13.90 -11.27 8.84
CA ALA A 201 12.58 -11.51 8.27
C ALA A 201 12.60 -12.63 7.20
N GLN A 202 13.67 -12.74 6.41
CA GLN A 202 13.84 -13.84 5.47
C GLN A 202 13.95 -15.19 6.19
N LYS A 203 14.77 -15.27 7.25
CA LYS A 203 14.98 -16.51 8.01
C LYS A 203 13.71 -17.05 8.66
N ILE A 204 12.77 -16.16 8.99
CA ILE A 204 11.50 -16.49 9.63
C ILE A 204 10.31 -16.55 8.64
N GLY A 205 10.57 -16.43 7.33
CA GLY A 205 9.57 -16.61 6.27
C GLY A 205 8.69 -15.37 5.96
N LEU A 206 8.96 -14.23 6.61
CA LEU A 206 8.24 -12.98 6.34
C LEU A 206 8.67 -12.31 5.02
N VAL A 207 9.91 -12.54 4.59
CA VAL A 207 10.50 -12.06 3.33
C VAL A 207 10.96 -13.27 2.51
N ASP A 208 10.82 -13.21 1.17
CA ASP A 208 11.24 -14.31 0.29
C ASP A 208 12.72 -14.23 -0.06
N GLU A 209 13.20 -13.04 -0.40
CA GLU A 209 14.53 -12.84 -0.95
C GLU A 209 15.17 -11.53 -0.48
N LEU A 210 16.50 -11.53 -0.39
CA LEU A 210 17.26 -10.32 -0.08
C LEU A 210 17.66 -9.59 -1.37
N GLY A 211 17.49 -8.27 -1.36
CA GLY A 211 17.90 -7.39 -2.44
C GLY A 211 17.06 -6.12 -2.53
N GLY A 212 17.39 -5.29 -3.51
CA GLY A 212 16.73 -4.01 -3.74
C GLY A 212 15.66 -4.03 -4.82
N LEU A 213 15.45 -2.88 -5.43
CA LEU A 213 14.48 -2.70 -6.53
C LEU A 213 14.86 -3.52 -7.77
N ASP A 214 16.14 -3.53 -8.14
CA ASP A 214 16.62 -4.25 -9.34
C ASP A 214 16.30 -5.75 -9.23
N ARG A 215 16.51 -6.32 -8.04
CA ARG A 215 16.18 -7.73 -7.79
C ARG A 215 14.68 -8.00 -7.89
N ALA A 216 13.85 -7.10 -7.37
CA ALA A 216 12.40 -7.21 -7.51
C ALA A 216 11.94 -7.13 -8.97
N VAL A 217 12.56 -6.27 -9.79
CA VAL A 217 12.30 -6.17 -11.23
C VAL A 217 12.69 -7.46 -11.95
N GLU A 218 13.85 -8.03 -11.63
CA GLU A 218 14.27 -9.33 -12.19
C GLU A 218 13.28 -10.45 -11.89
N ILE A 219 12.83 -10.55 -10.64
CA ILE A 219 11.84 -11.56 -10.22
C ILE A 219 10.51 -11.33 -10.94
N ALA A 220 10.05 -10.07 -11.05
CA ALA A 220 8.83 -9.73 -11.76
C ALA A 220 8.91 -10.14 -13.24
N ARG A 221 10.06 -9.92 -13.87
CA ARG A 221 10.33 -10.32 -15.27
C ARG A 221 10.30 -11.84 -15.44
N GLN A 222 10.87 -12.58 -14.49
CA GLN A 222 10.84 -14.04 -14.48
C GLN A 222 9.42 -14.58 -14.30
N GLN A 223 8.64 -14.01 -13.38
CA GLN A 223 7.26 -14.41 -13.12
C GLN A 223 6.31 -14.05 -14.28
N ALA A 224 6.63 -13.02 -15.05
CA ALA A 224 5.92 -12.65 -16.27
C ALA A 224 6.33 -13.49 -17.50
N HIS A 225 7.28 -14.43 -17.35
CA HIS A 225 7.78 -15.27 -18.44
C HIS A 225 8.38 -14.48 -19.62
N LEU A 226 8.98 -13.32 -19.36
CA LEU A 226 9.60 -12.48 -20.38
C LEU A 226 11.00 -12.99 -20.73
N GLY A 227 11.32 -13.00 -22.04
CA GLY A 227 12.58 -13.56 -22.55
C GLY A 227 13.80 -12.72 -22.18
N ALA A 228 14.98 -13.32 -22.00
CA ALA A 228 16.19 -12.61 -21.54
C ALA A 228 16.63 -11.40 -22.39
N GLY A 229 16.31 -11.41 -23.69
CA GLY A 229 16.59 -10.31 -24.62
C GLY A 229 15.38 -9.43 -24.95
N GLU A 230 14.25 -9.60 -24.27
CA GLU A 230 13.05 -8.80 -24.51
C GLU A 230 13.20 -7.43 -23.84
N THR A 231 13.19 -6.38 -24.65
CA THR A 231 13.26 -5.00 -24.17
C THR A 231 11.93 -4.65 -23.50
N VAL A 232 11.95 -4.48 -22.18
CA VAL A 232 10.81 -4.02 -21.39
C VAL A 232 11.03 -2.60 -20.87
N GLY A 233 10.01 -1.76 -21.03
CA GLY A 233 9.96 -0.45 -20.39
C GLY A 233 9.57 -0.57 -18.92
N LEU A 234 10.18 0.25 -18.06
CA LEU A 234 9.75 0.42 -16.67
C LEU A 234 8.93 1.71 -16.57
N ASP A 235 7.64 1.56 -16.31
CA ASP A 235 6.74 2.68 -16.07
C ASP A 235 6.65 2.95 -14.56
N PHE A 236 7.10 4.13 -14.14
CA PHE A 236 7.04 4.55 -12.75
C PHE A 236 5.73 5.27 -12.45
N TYR A 237 5.08 4.88 -11.34
CA TYR A 237 3.85 5.50 -10.85
C TYR A 237 4.01 5.95 -9.39
N PRO A 238 3.51 7.14 -9.03
CA PRO A 238 2.99 8.18 -9.92
C PRO A 238 4.07 8.66 -10.90
N SER A 239 3.68 9.09 -12.10
CA SER A 239 4.65 9.53 -13.12
C SER A 239 5.49 10.66 -12.55
N PRO A 240 6.83 10.61 -12.70
CA PRO A 240 7.67 11.69 -12.23
C PRO A 240 7.22 13.00 -12.89
N PRO A 241 7.24 14.13 -12.15
CA PRO A 241 6.86 15.42 -12.72
C PRO A 241 7.72 15.68 -13.96
N SER A 242 7.07 16.09 -15.04
CA SER A 242 7.77 16.37 -16.29
C SER A 242 8.72 17.57 -16.10
N TRP A 243 9.67 17.73 -17.01
CA TRP A 243 10.54 18.92 -17.03
C TRP A 243 9.72 20.22 -17.12
N LEU A 244 8.57 20.20 -17.79
CA LEU A 244 7.62 21.30 -17.84
C LEU A 244 7.01 21.55 -16.46
N ASP A 245 6.58 20.50 -15.75
CA ASP A 245 6.04 20.61 -14.40
C ASP A 245 7.07 21.21 -13.44
N LEU A 246 8.34 20.77 -13.51
CA LEU A 246 9.42 21.31 -12.69
C LEU A 246 9.75 22.78 -13.02
N LEU A 247 9.67 23.20 -14.29
CA LEU A 247 9.86 24.60 -14.70
C LEU A 247 8.67 25.49 -14.29
N VAL A 248 7.45 24.96 -14.34
CA VAL A 248 6.22 25.64 -13.90
C VAL A 248 6.18 25.74 -12.37
N GLU A 249 6.61 24.70 -11.66
CA GLU A 249 6.65 24.66 -10.20
C GLU A 249 7.77 25.57 -9.64
N ARG A 250 8.84 25.84 -10.41
CA ARG A 250 9.82 26.89 -10.11
C ARG A 250 9.26 28.32 -10.14
N ARG A 251 8.03 28.52 -10.64
CA ARG A 251 7.34 29.82 -10.69
C ARG A 251 6.21 29.98 -9.67
N GLN A 252 5.92 28.98 -8.85
CA GLN A 252 4.99 29.14 -7.73
C GLN A 252 5.65 28.67 -6.44
N PRO A 253 6.19 29.58 -5.60
CA PRO A 253 6.29 29.23 -4.19
C PRO A 253 4.87 28.83 -3.75
N ARG A 254 4.74 27.64 -3.15
CA ARG A 254 3.53 27.24 -2.44
C ARG A 254 3.30 28.24 -1.32
N ILE A 255 2.61 29.33 -1.63
CA ILE A 255 1.91 30.13 -0.66
C ILE A 255 0.65 29.32 -0.35
N PRO A 256 0.48 28.79 0.88
CA PRO A 256 -0.77 28.15 1.29
C PRO A 256 -1.93 29.05 0.89
N ALA A 257 -3.05 28.51 0.39
CA ALA A 257 -4.18 29.31 -0.08
C ALA A 257 -4.62 30.38 0.95
N ALA A 258 -4.47 30.10 2.25
CA ALA A 258 -4.69 31.03 3.34
C ALA A 258 -3.80 32.30 3.32
N LEU A 259 -2.56 32.21 2.86
CA LEU A 259 -1.65 33.34 2.71
C LEU A 259 -1.92 34.13 1.42
N ALA A 260 -2.48 33.52 0.37
CA ALA A 260 -2.84 34.23 -0.85
C ALA A 260 -3.99 35.24 -0.62
N ASP A 261 -4.93 34.90 0.25
CA ASP A 261 -6.02 35.80 0.66
C ASP A 261 -5.52 36.92 1.57
N VAL A 262 -4.52 36.65 2.42
CA VAL A 262 -3.86 37.67 3.27
C VAL A 262 -3.03 38.64 2.43
N VAL A 263 -2.29 38.15 1.42
CA VAL A 263 -1.51 39.01 0.51
C VAL A 263 -2.45 39.89 -0.34
N LYS A 264 -3.58 39.33 -0.83
CA LYS A 264 -4.60 40.11 -1.55
C LYS A 264 -5.31 41.15 -0.68
N SER A 265 -5.43 40.93 0.64
CA SER A 265 -6.01 41.92 1.54
C SER A 265 -5.02 43.05 1.86
N LEU A 266 -3.73 42.73 1.94
CA LEU A 266 -2.65 43.69 2.11
C LEU A 266 -2.46 44.58 0.88
N GLU A 267 -2.63 44.05 -0.34
CA GLU A 267 -2.57 44.84 -1.59
C GLU A 267 -3.70 45.87 -1.75
N LYS A 268 -4.83 45.68 -1.06
CA LYS A 268 -5.99 46.58 -1.13
C LYS A 268 -5.99 47.69 -0.07
N THR A 269 -5.02 47.69 0.84
CA THR A 269 -4.97 48.65 1.95
C THR A 269 -3.97 49.75 1.61
N PRO A 270 -4.36 51.03 1.49
CA PRO A 270 -3.42 52.10 1.19
C PRO A 270 -2.36 52.20 2.30
N PRO A 271 -1.12 52.61 1.98
CA PRO A 271 0.00 52.54 2.92
C PRO A 271 -0.16 53.61 4.01
N ARG A 272 -0.83 53.23 5.10
CA ARG A 272 -0.71 53.92 6.39
C ARG A 272 -0.55 52.89 7.49
N LEU A 273 0.67 52.91 8.06
CA LEU A 273 1.12 52.36 9.34
C LEU A 273 1.00 50.84 9.54
N LEU A 274 2.06 50.13 9.17
CA LEU A 274 2.53 48.97 9.93
C LEU A 274 3.29 49.47 11.17
N GLU A 275 2.57 49.90 12.20
CA GLU A 275 3.12 49.91 13.55
C GLU A 275 2.74 48.59 14.20
N LEU A 276 3.63 47.60 14.09
CA LEU A 276 3.51 46.37 14.86
C LEU A 276 3.77 46.69 16.33
N PRO A 277 2.90 46.25 17.27
CA PRO A 277 3.15 46.40 18.69
C PRO A 277 4.50 45.79 19.07
N VAL A 278 5.28 46.51 19.89
CA VAL A 278 6.66 46.18 20.31
C VAL A 278 6.80 44.76 20.89
N GLU A 279 5.71 44.16 21.34
CA GLU A 279 5.67 42.80 21.90
C GLU A 279 5.87 41.70 20.83
N VAL A 280 5.47 41.91 19.58
CA VAL A 280 5.63 40.93 18.49
C VAL A 280 7.09 40.83 18.03
N ALA A 281 7.84 41.94 18.11
CA ALA A 281 9.26 41.98 17.74
C ALA A 281 10.17 41.17 18.68
N ARG A 282 9.73 40.85 19.91
CA ARG A 282 10.51 40.03 20.85
C ARG A 282 10.46 38.53 20.57
N ILE A 283 9.45 38.05 19.86
CA ILE A 283 9.27 36.61 19.56
C ILE A 283 10.13 36.18 18.36
N ALA A 284 10.57 37.12 17.53
CA ALA A 284 11.29 36.85 16.28
C ALA A 284 12.83 36.78 16.40
N ARG A 285 13.40 36.63 17.61
CA ARG A 285 14.85 36.39 17.75
C ARG A 285 15.13 34.88 17.90
N PRO A 286 15.92 34.28 17.00
CA PRO A 286 16.24 32.86 17.04
C PRO A 286 17.19 32.53 18.20
N PHE A 287 16.90 31.45 18.92
CA PHE A 287 17.91 30.54 19.46
C PHE A 287 18.16 29.45 18.43
#